data_AF-A0A7H9B4H5-F1
#
_entry.id   AF-A0A7H9B4H5-F1
#
_cell.length_a   1.000
_cell.length_b   1.000
_cell.length_c   1.000
_cell.angle_alpha   90.00
_cell.angle_beta   90.00
_cell.angle_gamma   90.00
#
_symmetry.space_group_name_H-M   'P 1'
#
loop_
_entity.id
_entity.type
_entity.pdbx_description
1 polymer ?
#
loop_
_entity_poly.entity_id
_entity_poly.type
_entity_poly.pdbx_seq_one_letter_code
_entity_poly.pdbx_strand_id
1 'polypeptide(L)'
;MAVRDSVETNFFGSIHNIQKTWEVYDWICVSLRIAILCSYIISQSVISCCQRFLKFSVQNHLMNILLKINQTLCNCVPFFGKHLQQVLPKAISFISERVLPGLEKLSQVVQLCFQLHVVEMTLKDKKNVQIFVTAESDDLNLYDENNRVMTTLLISNHRSINDYVLINYLLQHSGYNSISFANKREILKNFWSTGELSFPRLKFLTWGKVVNFPHLSLIKNILIKDENSFVMPKEIKQHLSKDGNEVVTIFPEVNILTTELSIVQRKLNQDYSFVAKFYNVLYPRFKSFISVVRCFGNINRVKTKHHSSVFDNAKKILNNGVDKFVIKASSQSENTVEQDFAQASMVLGLQNSYGGEIKEEPSKCNNGKQEKAVPKELIRVNRNLFDFTIVYYKPKCTNTKFDHDHLNGQFKLHNGYQLEQVNPSFFEMLQPEKVSIEENPTYTTTKPPIVIMIHIKKHELGPLLPAKGRNLEKWLENQWSQKDKLIDCIENGISIR
;
A
#
# COMPACT_ATOMS: atom_id res chain seq x y z
N MET A 1 14.42 -17.16 -9.75
CA MET A 1 15.17 -15.98 -10.26
C MET A 1 14.12 -15.06 -10.88
N ALA A 2 13.91 -13.90 -10.27
CA ALA A 2 12.85 -12.93 -10.60
C ALA A 2 13.09 -11.61 -9.82
N VAL A 3 13.66 -11.70 -8.62
CA VAL A 3 13.93 -10.55 -7.74
C VAL A 3 14.98 -9.58 -8.31
N ARG A 4 16.02 -10.09 -8.99
CA ARG A 4 17.08 -9.24 -9.55
C ARG A 4 16.52 -8.26 -10.58
N ASP A 5 15.74 -8.76 -11.52
CA ASP A 5 15.17 -7.94 -12.61
C ASP A 5 14.08 -7.00 -12.09
N SER A 6 13.30 -7.41 -11.07
CA SER A 6 12.36 -6.51 -10.39
C SER A 6 13.07 -5.40 -9.60
N VAL A 7 14.20 -5.70 -8.97
CA VAL A 7 15.02 -4.71 -8.27
C VAL A 7 15.66 -3.78 -9.28
N GLU A 8 16.19 -4.32 -10.38
CA GLU A 8 16.77 -3.56 -11.47
C GLU A 8 15.75 -2.57 -12.04
N THR A 9 14.57 -3.03 -12.42
CA THR A 9 13.53 -2.17 -13.01
C THR A 9 12.97 -1.12 -12.05
N ASN A 10 12.61 -1.50 -10.81
CA ASN A 10 11.93 -0.59 -9.88
C ASN A 10 12.88 0.34 -9.10
N PHE A 11 14.10 -0.12 -8.79
CA PHE A 11 15.05 0.70 -8.02
C PHE A 11 16.05 1.40 -8.92
N PHE A 12 16.71 0.69 -9.83
CA PHE A 12 17.77 1.26 -10.65
C PHE A 12 17.21 1.93 -11.91
N GLY A 13 16.24 1.29 -12.59
CA GLY A 13 15.81 1.60 -13.95
C GLY A 13 16.54 0.74 -14.99
N SER A 14 16.26 0.93 -16.27
CA SER A 14 16.97 0.17 -17.33
C SER A 14 18.44 0.58 -17.39
N ILE A 15 19.36 -0.38 -17.32
CA ILE A 15 20.82 -0.16 -17.33
C ILE A 15 21.25 0.73 -18.52
N HIS A 16 20.62 0.54 -19.67
CA HIS A 16 20.91 1.33 -20.88
C HIS A 16 20.58 2.83 -20.72
N ASN A 17 19.46 3.16 -20.07
CA ASN A 17 19.11 4.55 -19.79
C ASN A 17 20.01 5.14 -18.70
N ILE A 18 20.39 4.33 -17.71
CA ILE A 18 21.25 4.76 -16.60
C ILE A 18 22.64 5.13 -17.12
N GLN A 19 23.27 4.26 -17.91
CA GLN A 19 24.63 4.51 -18.44
C GLN A 19 24.71 5.75 -19.33
N LYS A 20 23.62 6.06 -20.06
CA LYS A 20 23.58 7.22 -20.96
C LYS A 20 23.24 8.53 -20.24
N THR A 21 22.58 8.48 -19.08
CA THR A 21 22.04 9.68 -18.43
C THR A 21 22.66 10.03 -17.09
N TRP A 22 23.37 9.10 -16.43
CA TRP A 22 23.90 9.31 -15.09
C TRP A 22 25.36 9.73 -15.09
N GLU A 23 25.64 10.84 -14.42
CA GLU A 23 27.01 11.27 -14.13
C GLU A 23 27.50 10.67 -12.82
N VAL A 24 28.83 10.62 -12.62
CA VAL A 24 29.43 10.14 -11.36
C VAL A 24 28.93 10.96 -10.15
N TYR A 25 28.69 12.26 -10.35
CA TYR A 25 28.12 13.13 -9.32
C TYR A 25 26.71 12.70 -8.89
N ASP A 26 25.86 12.31 -9.85
CA ASP A 26 24.50 11.83 -9.56
C ASP A 26 24.54 10.57 -8.69
N TRP A 27 25.45 9.64 -9.03
CA TRP A 27 25.65 8.41 -8.26
C TRP A 27 26.10 8.68 -6.84
N ILE A 28 27.04 9.60 -6.61
CA ILE A 28 27.49 9.98 -5.27
C ILE A 28 26.32 10.57 -4.47
N CYS A 29 25.57 11.50 -5.06
CA CYS A 29 24.45 12.16 -4.38
C CYS A 29 23.32 11.19 -4.03
N VAL A 30 22.92 10.33 -4.98
CA VAL A 30 21.89 9.32 -4.75
C VAL A 30 22.35 8.30 -3.71
N SER A 31 23.62 7.88 -3.74
CA SER A 31 24.19 6.98 -2.74
C SER A 31 24.16 7.58 -1.33
N LEU A 32 24.50 8.87 -1.18
CA LEU A 32 24.38 9.57 0.10
C LEU A 32 22.93 9.64 0.59
N ARG A 33 21.98 9.95 -0.29
CA ARG A 33 20.53 9.97 0.04
C ARG A 33 20.03 8.60 0.48
N ILE A 34 20.45 7.54 -0.20
CA ILE A 34 20.13 6.16 0.17
C ILE A 34 20.75 5.80 1.52
N ALA A 35 22.01 6.20 1.77
CA ALA A 35 22.65 5.98 3.07
C ALA A 35 21.86 6.65 4.21
N ILE A 36 21.34 7.87 3.98
CA ILE A 36 20.46 8.56 4.93
C ILE A 36 19.17 7.74 5.16
N LEU A 37 18.51 7.25 4.11
CA LEU A 37 17.30 6.42 4.24
C LEU A 37 17.57 5.11 4.99
N CYS A 38 18.67 4.44 4.67
CA CYS A 38 19.12 3.22 5.36
C CYS A 38 19.41 3.48 6.84
N SER A 39 19.96 4.64 7.19
CA SER A 39 20.23 5.00 8.60
C SER A 39 18.94 5.05 9.45
N TYR A 40 17.81 5.48 8.88
CA TYR A 40 16.52 5.44 9.57
C TYR A 40 16.03 4.01 9.81
N ILE A 41 16.19 3.11 8.82
CA ILE A 41 15.81 1.70 8.94
C ILE A 41 16.65 1.00 10.01
N ILE A 42 17.96 1.28 10.05
CA ILE A 42 18.87 0.78 11.08
C ILE A 42 18.48 1.32 12.45
N SER A 43 18.29 2.64 12.58
CA SER A 43 17.87 3.28 13.84
C SER A 43 16.57 2.70 14.37
N GLN A 44 15.57 2.53 13.50
CA GLN A 44 14.30 1.91 13.85
C GLN A 44 14.45 0.45 14.32
N SER A 45 15.36 -0.30 13.68
CA SER A 45 15.65 -1.69 14.04
C SER A 45 16.36 -1.78 15.39
N VAL A 46 17.30 -0.87 15.68
CA VAL A 46 17.98 -0.76 16.98
C VAL A 46 16.97 -0.41 18.07
N ILE A 47 16.12 0.61 17.87
CA ILE A 47 15.08 1.00 18.85
C ILE A 47 14.12 -0.17 19.10
N SER A 48 13.67 -0.86 18.05
CA SER A 48 12.78 -2.02 18.18
C SER A 48 13.45 -3.18 18.91
N CYS A 49 14.75 -3.40 18.69
CA CYS A 49 15.55 -4.41 19.40
C CYS A 49 15.66 -4.04 20.89
N CYS A 50 16.02 -2.80 21.21
CA CYS A 50 16.09 -2.30 22.58
C CYS A 50 14.73 -2.43 23.29
N GLN A 51 13.62 -2.09 22.64
CA GLN A 51 12.28 -2.26 23.19
C GLN A 51 11.96 -3.73 23.49
N ARG A 52 12.28 -4.65 22.58
CA ARG A 52 12.07 -6.09 22.80
C ARG A 52 12.93 -6.60 23.93
N PHE A 53 14.20 -6.19 23.98
CA PHE A 53 15.11 -6.54 25.05
C PHE A 53 14.59 -6.04 26.39
N LEU A 54 14.18 -4.78 26.50
CA LEU A 54 13.61 -4.21 27.73
C LEU A 54 12.31 -4.90 28.15
N LYS A 55 11.39 -5.19 27.21
CA LYS A 55 10.17 -5.96 27.49
C LYS A 55 10.51 -7.35 28.01
N PHE A 56 11.43 -8.04 27.33
CA PHE A 56 11.90 -9.35 27.75
C PHE A 56 12.51 -9.28 29.14
N SER A 57 13.43 -8.33 29.39
CA SER A 57 14.02 -8.12 30.71
C SER A 57 12.95 -7.93 31.78
N VAL A 58 11.99 -7.02 31.59
CA VAL A 58 10.95 -6.72 32.59
C VAL A 58 9.97 -7.89 32.81
N GLN A 59 9.65 -8.67 31.77
CA GLN A 59 8.64 -9.73 31.84
C GLN A 59 9.22 -11.12 32.16
N ASN A 60 10.54 -11.28 32.19
CA ASN A 60 11.16 -12.58 32.40
C ASN A 60 10.98 -13.07 33.85
N HIS A 61 10.69 -14.37 34.02
CA HIS A 61 10.61 -15.02 35.33
C HIS A 61 11.90 -14.87 36.16
N LEU A 62 13.05 -14.77 35.49
CA LEU A 62 14.33 -14.50 36.15
C LEU A 62 14.34 -13.16 36.90
N MET A 63 13.65 -12.13 36.42
CA MET A 63 13.56 -10.86 37.17
C MET A 63 12.71 -10.99 38.42
N ASN A 64 11.67 -11.83 38.40
CA ASN A 64 10.90 -12.13 39.61
C ASN A 64 11.73 -12.92 40.63
N ILE A 65 12.61 -13.82 40.18
CA ILE A 65 13.57 -14.53 41.04
C ILE A 65 14.61 -13.55 41.58
N LEU A 66 15.19 -12.69 40.74
CA LEU A 66 16.13 -11.65 41.15
C LEU A 66 15.53 -10.66 42.14
N LEU A 67 14.25 -10.28 41.97
CA LEU A 67 13.54 -9.45 42.94
C LEU A 67 13.41 -10.15 44.29
N LYS A 68 13.08 -11.45 44.33
CA LYS A 68 13.01 -12.23 45.57
C LYS A 68 14.38 -12.39 46.23
N ILE A 69 15.42 -12.69 45.45
CA ILE A 69 16.80 -12.81 45.93
C ILE A 69 17.33 -11.46 46.43
N ASN A 70 17.04 -10.37 45.74
CA ASN A 70 17.42 -9.02 46.17
C ASN A 70 16.69 -8.64 47.47
N GLN A 71 15.42 -9.00 47.62
CA GLN A 71 14.69 -8.79 48.86
C GLN A 71 15.31 -9.56 50.04
N THR A 72 15.71 -10.81 49.84
CA THR A 72 16.35 -11.61 50.91
C THR A 72 17.76 -11.11 51.24
N LEU A 73 18.59 -10.81 50.24
CA LEU A 73 19.93 -10.23 50.44
C LEU A 73 19.90 -8.85 51.10
N CYS A 74 18.96 -7.99 50.69
CA CYS A 74 18.80 -6.67 51.29
C CYS A 74 18.33 -6.72 52.74
N ASN A 75 17.52 -7.71 53.12
CA ASN A 75 17.13 -7.91 54.52
C ASN A 75 18.33 -8.31 55.41
N CYS A 76 19.40 -8.87 54.84
CA CYS A 76 20.63 -9.21 55.55
C CYS A 76 21.59 -8.03 55.73
N VAL A 77 21.39 -6.89 55.08
CA VAL A 77 22.28 -5.71 55.17
C VAL A 77 21.62 -4.61 56.02
N PRO A 78 22.05 -4.39 57.27
CA PRO A 78 21.29 -3.61 58.26
C PRO A 78 21.22 -2.09 57.99
N PHE A 79 22.11 -1.52 57.16
CA PHE A 79 22.13 -0.08 56.88
C PHE A 79 21.68 0.31 55.47
N PHE A 80 22.19 -0.34 54.41
CA PHE A 80 21.86 0.00 53.02
C PHE A 80 20.73 -0.85 52.41
N GLY A 81 20.34 -1.92 53.10
CA GLY A 81 19.37 -2.90 52.60
C GLY A 81 18.00 -2.31 52.25
N LYS A 82 17.45 -1.46 53.12
CA LYS A 82 16.14 -0.80 52.88
C LYS A 82 16.14 0.10 51.65
N HIS A 83 17.26 0.78 51.35
CA HIS A 83 17.38 1.61 50.14
C HIS A 83 17.52 0.76 48.87
N LEU A 84 18.40 -0.24 48.88
CA LEU A 84 18.59 -1.16 47.74
C LEU A 84 17.32 -1.96 47.40
N GLN A 85 16.54 -2.34 48.42
CA GLN A 85 15.26 -3.03 48.24
C GLN A 85 14.22 -2.17 47.49
N GLN A 86 14.27 -0.85 47.65
CA GLN A 86 13.37 0.07 46.94
C GLN A 86 13.88 0.46 45.55
N VAL A 87 15.21 0.46 45.32
CA VAL A 87 15.81 0.90 44.06
C VAL A 87 15.40 -0.02 42.90
N LEU A 88 15.45 -1.34 43.06
CA LEU A 88 15.18 -2.28 41.96
C LEU A 88 13.71 -2.25 41.49
N PRO A 89 12.68 -2.28 42.38
CA PRO A 89 11.29 -2.09 41.97
C PRO A 89 11.01 -0.71 41.38
N LYS A 90 11.63 0.35 41.91
CA LYS A 90 11.56 1.72 41.36
C LYS A 90 12.18 1.79 39.96
N ALA A 91 13.29 1.10 39.72
CA ALA A 91 13.91 1.03 38.40
C ALA A 91 13.03 0.28 37.39
N ILE A 92 12.41 -0.85 37.79
CA ILE A 92 11.52 -1.61 36.91
C ILE A 92 10.25 -0.82 36.56
N SER A 93 9.61 -0.20 37.56
CA SER A 93 8.46 0.69 37.31
C SER A 93 8.84 1.87 36.43
N PHE A 94 9.98 2.52 36.67
CA PHE A 94 10.50 3.58 35.81
C PHE A 94 10.73 3.12 34.36
N ILE A 95 11.32 1.93 34.16
CA ILE A 95 11.51 1.36 32.82
C ILE A 95 10.17 1.11 32.14
N SER A 96 9.21 0.51 32.84
CA SER A 96 7.90 0.17 32.29
C SER A 96 7.04 1.41 31.99
N GLU A 97 7.04 2.42 32.87
CA GLU A 97 6.15 3.57 32.79
C GLU A 97 6.71 4.73 31.98
N ARG A 98 8.05 4.90 31.92
CA ARG A 98 8.68 6.06 31.28
C ARG A 98 9.57 5.68 30.11
N VAL A 99 10.44 4.68 30.27
CA VAL A 99 11.39 4.31 29.21
C VAL A 99 10.67 3.62 28.05
N LEU A 100 9.78 2.66 28.35
CA LEU A 100 9.09 1.90 27.31
C LEU A 100 8.16 2.77 26.44
N PRO A 101 7.31 3.63 27.02
CA PRO A 101 6.48 4.54 26.22
C PRO A 101 7.32 5.63 25.53
N GLY A 102 8.41 6.08 26.16
CA GLY A 102 9.36 7.01 25.55
C GLY A 102 10.03 6.44 24.30
N LEU A 103 10.42 5.16 24.33
CA LEU A 103 10.94 4.45 23.17
C LEU A 103 9.87 4.22 22.09
N GLU A 104 8.61 3.98 22.46
CA GLU A 104 7.51 3.85 21.48
C GLU A 104 7.27 5.18 20.76
N LYS A 105 7.26 6.30 21.50
CA LYS A 105 7.22 7.65 20.91
C LYS A 105 8.42 7.92 20.01
N LEU A 106 9.65 7.61 20.45
CA LEU A 106 10.86 7.78 19.65
C LEU A 106 10.79 6.99 18.34
N SER A 107 10.31 5.75 18.40
CA SER A 107 10.07 4.91 17.22
C SER A 107 9.09 5.58 16.25
N GLN A 108 7.97 6.13 16.74
CA GLN A 108 7.01 6.83 15.89
C GLN A 108 7.60 8.10 15.27
N VAL A 109 8.44 8.83 16.00
CA VAL A 109 9.15 10.02 15.50
C VAL A 109 10.12 9.65 14.39
N VAL A 110 10.88 8.56 14.54
CA VAL A 110 11.80 8.08 13.50
C VAL A 110 11.04 7.70 12.23
N GLN A 111 9.88 7.05 12.36
CA GLN A 111 9.01 6.73 11.23
C GLN A 111 8.48 7.99 10.53
N LEU A 112 8.02 8.97 11.30
CA LEU A 112 7.56 10.27 10.80
C LEU A 112 8.68 11.04 10.09
N CYS A 113 9.87 11.09 10.68
CA CYS A 113 11.06 11.70 10.08
C CYS A 113 11.39 11.07 8.74
N PHE A 114 11.35 9.74 8.66
CA PHE A 114 11.58 9.01 7.41
C PHE A 114 10.54 9.39 6.36
N GLN A 115 9.25 9.39 6.69
CA GLN A 115 8.17 9.72 5.76
C GLN A 115 8.32 11.13 5.19
N LEU A 116 8.54 12.12 6.06
CA LEU A 116 8.75 13.50 5.64
C LEU A 116 10.00 13.64 4.75
N HIS A 117 11.09 12.95 5.11
CA HIS A 117 12.34 13.08 4.37
C HIS A 117 12.33 12.36 3.02
N VAL A 118 11.68 11.19 2.92
CA VAL A 118 11.52 10.49 1.64
C VAL A 118 10.71 11.35 0.67
N VAL A 119 9.60 11.93 1.13
CA VAL A 119 8.76 12.83 0.33
C VAL A 119 9.54 14.08 -0.11
N GLU A 120 10.29 14.69 0.80
CA GLU A 120 11.16 15.83 0.53
C GLU A 120 12.25 15.52 -0.52
N MET A 121 12.90 14.35 -0.41
CA MET A 121 13.97 13.97 -1.32
C MET A 121 13.50 13.51 -2.70
N THR A 122 12.21 13.19 -2.89
CA THR A 122 11.69 12.58 -4.12
C THR A 122 10.67 13.44 -4.87
N LEU A 123 9.84 14.20 -4.17
CA LEU A 123 8.68 14.90 -4.75
C LEU A 123 8.62 16.38 -4.40
N LYS A 124 8.95 16.76 -3.16
CA LYS A 124 8.84 18.15 -2.71
C LYS A 124 9.94 19.00 -3.32
N ASP A 125 9.59 20.22 -3.75
CA ASP A 125 10.52 21.26 -4.20
C ASP A 125 11.45 20.81 -5.35
N LYS A 126 10.91 19.95 -6.24
CA LYS A 126 11.62 19.38 -7.39
C LYS A 126 11.07 19.85 -8.73
N LYS A 127 11.90 20.52 -9.54
CA LYS A 127 11.65 20.92 -10.93
C LYS A 127 11.63 19.75 -11.90
N ASN A 128 12.33 18.67 -11.56
CA ASN A 128 12.37 17.45 -12.37
C ASN A 128 11.13 16.56 -12.20
N VAL A 129 10.23 16.88 -11.27
CA VAL A 129 8.96 16.16 -11.07
C VAL A 129 7.81 17.15 -11.05
N GLN A 130 6.86 17.01 -11.95
CA GLN A 130 5.66 17.86 -12.00
C GLN A 130 4.44 17.01 -11.70
N ILE A 131 3.67 17.39 -10.68
CA ILE A 131 2.46 16.69 -10.27
C ILE A 131 1.24 17.47 -10.76
N PHE A 132 0.42 16.84 -11.58
CA PHE A 132 -0.83 17.38 -12.09
C PHE A 132 -2.00 16.57 -11.57
N VAL A 133 -2.90 17.23 -10.84
CA VAL A 133 -4.21 16.67 -10.50
C VAL A 133 -5.18 17.07 -11.60
N THR A 134 -5.82 16.08 -12.22
CA THR A 134 -6.76 16.33 -13.33
C THR A 134 -7.96 17.15 -12.86
N ALA A 135 -8.48 18.05 -13.71
CA ALA A 135 -9.55 18.98 -13.33
C ALA A 135 -10.86 18.29 -12.93
N GLU A 136 -11.10 17.07 -13.42
CA GLU A 136 -12.27 16.25 -13.08
C GLU A 136 -12.09 15.45 -11.78
N SER A 137 -11.01 15.69 -11.02
CA SER A 137 -10.76 14.96 -9.76
C SER A 137 -11.67 15.46 -8.64
N ASP A 138 -12.17 14.51 -7.84
CA ASP A 138 -12.92 14.80 -6.63
C ASP A 138 -12.00 15.25 -5.47
N ASP A 139 -12.55 16.10 -4.58
CA ASP A 139 -11.85 16.56 -3.38
C ASP A 139 -11.65 15.45 -2.32
N LEU A 140 -10.48 15.44 -1.70
CA LEU A 140 -10.10 14.49 -0.65
C LEU A 140 -10.69 14.85 0.71
N ASN A 141 -11.94 14.47 0.93
CA ASN A 141 -12.63 14.67 2.22
C ASN A 141 -12.26 13.59 3.24
N LEU A 142 -11.13 13.79 3.94
CA LEU A 142 -10.57 12.86 4.94
C LEU A 142 -10.98 13.20 6.38
N TYR A 143 -11.50 14.41 6.59
CA TYR A 143 -11.87 14.94 7.88
C TYR A 143 -13.39 15.00 8.04
N ASP A 144 -13.85 14.71 9.25
CA ASP A 144 -15.25 14.87 9.67
C ASP A 144 -15.58 16.36 9.87
N GLU A 145 -16.86 16.69 10.07
CA GLU A 145 -17.36 18.06 10.35
C GLU A 145 -16.69 18.69 11.59
N ASN A 146 -16.17 17.85 12.51
CA ASN A 146 -15.43 18.26 13.69
C ASN A 146 -13.90 18.29 13.50
N ASN A 147 -13.43 18.29 12.24
CA ASN A 147 -12.02 18.26 11.85
C ASN A 147 -11.21 17.06 12.42
N ARG A 148 -11.90 15.95 12.70
CA ARG A 148 -11.26 14.69 13.13
C ARG A 148 -11.06 13.78 11.92
N VAL A 149 -9.90 13.15 11.83
CA VAL A 149 -9.61 12.18 10.77
C VAL A 149 -10.60 11.02 10.85
N MET A 150 -11.18 10.64 9.72
CA MET A 150 -12.02 9.44 9.57
C MET A 150 -11.22 8.27 9.03
N THR A 151 -11.55 7.05 9.44
CA THR A 151 -11.00 5.84 8.82
C THR A 151 -11.48 5.76 7.38
N THR A 152 -10.55 5.93 6.44
CA THR A 152 -10.86 6.06 5.01
C THR A 152 -10.15 4.96 4.22
N LEU A 153 -10.83 4.35 3.25
CA LEU A 153 -10.23 3.40 2.32
C LEU A 153 -9.80 4.12 1.04
N LEU A 154 -8.52 4.00 0.71
CA LEU A 154 -7.95 4.40 -0.57
C LEU A 154 -7.63 3.14 -1.38
N ILE A 155 -8.09 3.11 -2.62
CA ILE A 155 -7.69 2.11 -3.61
C ILE A 155 -6.87 2.84 -4.68
N SER A 156 -5.78 2.24 -5.15
CA SER A 156 -4.93 2.85 -6.17
C SER A 156 -4.45 1.79 -7.14
N ASN A 157 -4.20 2.19 -8.38
CA ASN A 157 -3.34 1.40 -9.26
C ASN A 157 -1.90 1.41 -8.73
N HIS A 158 -1.12 0.38 -9.07
CA HIS A 158 0.26 0.26 -8.63
C HIS A 158 1.20 0.07 -9.81
N ARG A 159 1.86 1.17 -10.20
CA ARG A 159 2.78 1.21 -11.35
C ARG A 159 4.24 1.31 -10.93
N SER A 160 4.51 1.93 -9.78
CA SER A 160 5.88 2.11 -9.29
C SER A 160 5.93 2.09 -7.77
N ILE A 161 7.09 1.71 -7.21
CA ILE A 161 7.37 1.87 -5.77
C ILE A 161 7.19 3.33 -5.33
N ASN A 162 7.32 4.28 -6.25
CA ASN A 162 7.08 5.70 -6.00
C ASN A 162 5.62 6.02 -5.62
N ASP A 163 4.65 5.15 -5.92
CA ASP A 163 3.23 5.34 -5.53
C ASP A 163 3.06 5.42 -4.01
N TYR A 164 3.83 4.63 -3.26
CA TYR A 164 3.83 4.69 -1.78
C TYR A 164 4.28 6.06 -1.26
N VAL A 165 5.19 6.71 -1.97
CA VAL A 165 5.70 8.03 -1.61
C VAL A 165 4.75 9.12 -2.07
N LEU A 166 4.17 8.97 -3.26
CA LEU A 166 3.22 9.91 -3.83
C LEU A 166 1.94 10.01 -3.01
N ILE A 167 1.37 8.88 -2.58
CA ILE A 167 0.17 8.88 -1.73
C ILE A 167 0.48 9.52 -0.37
N ASN A 168 1.67 9.26 0.20
CA ASN A 168 2.12 9.96 1.40
C ASN A 168 2.23 11.48 1.18
N TYR A 169 2.77 11.92 0.04
CA TYR A 169 2.86 13.33 -0.35
C TYR A 169 1.46 13.96 -0.45
N LEU A 170 0.53 13.33 -1.16
CA LEU A 170 -0.83 13.84 -1.33
C LEU A 170 -1.56 14.00 0.00
N LEU A 171 -1.43 13.02 0.91
CA LEU A 171 -2.07 13.08 2.23
C LEU A 171 -1.44 14.13 3.15
N GLN A 172 -0.15 14.41 2.99
CA GLN A 172 0.50 15.54 3.69
C GLN A 172 0.02 16.89 3.13
N HIS A 173 -0.32 16.97 1.85
CA HIS A 173 -0.79 18.22 1.22
C HIS A 173 -2.30 18.43 1.39
N SER A 174 -3.09 17.38 1.64
CA SER A 174 -4.54 17.46 1.86
C SER A 174 -4.96 17.91 3.27
N GLY A 175 -3.99 18.17 4.17
CA GLY A 175 -4.28 18.67 5.52
C GLY A 175 -4.91 20.06 5.51
N TYR A 176 -5.89 20.29 6.40
CA TYR A 176 -6.67 21.54 6.56
C TYR A 176 -5.80 22.80 6.71
N ASN A 177 -4.57 22.64 7.22
CA ASN A 177 -3.52 23.64 7.10
C ASN A 177 -2.60 23.17 5.98
N SER A 178 -2.67 23.82 4.82
CA SER A 178 -1.69 23.63 3.75
C SER A 178 -0.29 23.63 4.36
N ILE A 179 0.35 22.45 4.41
CA ILE A 179 1.74 22.22 4.87
C ILE A 179 2.74 22.89 3.90
N SER A 180 2.28 23.82 3.07
CA SER A 180 3.09 24.69 2.23
C SER A 180 4.23 25.37 3.00
N PHE A 181 4.15 25.55 4.33
CA PHE A 181 5.22 26.24 5.09
C PHE A 181 5.55 25.72 6.51
N ALA A 182 4.95 24.61 6.98
CA ALA A 182 5.31 24.09 8.30
C ALA A 182 6.70 23.45 8.25
N ASN A 183 7.68 24.07 8.93
CA ASN A 183 9.02 23.53 9.05
C ASN A 183 8.96 22.10 9.61
N LYS A 184 9.68 21.14 8.99
CA LYS A 184 9.79 19.75 9.47
C LYS A 184 10.02 19.66 10.98
N ARG A 185 10.84 20.59 11.52
CA ARG A 185 11.14 20.70 12.95
C ARG A 185 9.91 20.98 13.81
N GLU A 186 8.99 21.80 13.33
CA GLU A 186 7.77 22.16 14.05
C GLU A 186 6.80 20.98 14.12
N ILE A 187 6.59 20.27 13.01
CA ILE A 187 5.77 19.05 12.97
C ILE A 187 6.32 18.01 13.97
N LEU A 188 7.64 17.81 13.98
CA LEU A 188 8.28 16.87 14.91
C LEU A 188 8.19 17.32 16.37
N LYS A 189 8.33 18.62 16.64
CA LYS A 189 8.21 19.18 18.00
C LYS A 189 6.77 19.07 18.51
N ASN A 190 5.79 19.35 17.66
CA ASN A 190 4.36 19.21 17.99
C ASN A 190 4.03 17.75 18.26
N PHE A 191 4.49 16.83 17.42
CA PHE A 191 4.30 15.40 17.65
C PHE A 191 4.95 14.90 18.95
N TRP A 192 6.16 15.37 19.28
CA TRP A 192 6.83 14.98 20.52
C TRP A 192 6.10 15.46 21.78
N SER A 193 5.60 16.70 21.75
CA SER A 193 4.96 17.35 22.90
C SER A 193 3.50 16.94 23.09
N THR A 194 2.71 16.94 22.02
CA THR A 194 1.25 16.70 22.07
C THR A 194 0.86 15.29 21.65
N GLY A 195 1.68 14.60 20.83
CA GLY A 195 1.33 13.31 20.23
C GLY A 195 0.35 13.41 19.06
N GLU A 196 -0.06 14.62 18.70
CA GLU A 196 -1.00 14.88 17.59
C GLU A 196 -0.24 15.13 16.29
N LEU A 197 -0.81 14.64 15.19
CA LEU A 197 -0.30 14.86 13.83
C LEU A 197 -1.21 15.85 13.12
N SER A 198 -0.61 16.78 12.36
CA SER A 198 -1.34 17.74 11.55
C SER A 198 -1.98 17.13 10.30
N PHE A 199 -1.57 15.92 9.91
CA PHE A 199 -2.03 15.20 8.73
C PHE A 199 -2.46 13.76 9.09
N PRO A 200 -3.32 13.13 8.29
CA PRO A 200 -3.86 11.82 8.62
C PRO A 200 -2.78 10.73 8.57
N ARG A 201 -2.84 9.78 9.51
CA ARG A 201 -1.95 8.62 9.52
C ARG A 201 -2.29 7.71 8.34
N LEU A 202 -1.30 7.46 7.48
CA LEU A 202 -1.41 6.53 6.38
C LEU A 202 -0.94 5.12 6.80
N LYS A 203 -1.60 4.08 6.29
CA LYS A 203 -1.15 2.69 6.34
C LYS A 203 -1.42 2.00 5.01
N PHE A 204 -0.45 1.23 4.54
CA PHE A 204 -0.59 0.36 3.38
C PHE A 204 -0.86 -1.08 3.84
N LEU A 205 -1.76 -1.79 3.16
CA LEU A 205 -1.98 -3.22 3.35
C LEU A 205 -1.35 -4.00 2.21
N THR A 206 -0.15 -4.53 2.45
CA THR A 206 0.70 -5.12 1.40
C THR A 206 1.47 -6.32 1.94
N TRP A 207 1.63 -7.39 1.14
CA TRP A 207 2.29 -8.65 1.53
C TRP A 207 1.86 -9.17 2.92
N GLY A 208 0.55 -9.15 3.16
CA GLY A 208 -0.06 -9.64 4.40
C GLY A 208 0.35 -8.88 5.66
N LYS A 209 0.72 -7.59 5.54
CA LYS A 209 1.02 -6.71 6.67
C LYS A 209 0.43 -5.31 6.50
N VAL A 210 0.16 -4.68 7.65
CA VAL A 210 -0.16 -3.25 7.76
C VAL A 210 1.14 -2.49 7.97
N VAL A 211 1.55 -1.66 7.01
CA VAL A 211 2.86 -0.99 7.02
C VAL A 211 2.75 0.43 6.50
N ASN A 212 3.50 1.36 7.10
CA ASN A 212 3.80 2.68 6.50
C ASN A 212 5.31 3.00 6.61
N PHE A 213 6.10 1.97 6.89
CA PHE A 213 7.54 2.05 7.04
C PHE A 213 8.14 0.72 6.56
N PRO A 214 9.24 0.74 5.78
CA PRO A 214 9.87 -0.47 5.27
C PRO A 214 10.64 -1.18 6.38
N HIS A 215 9.92 -1.87 7.26
CA HIS A 215 10.56 -2.71 8.27
C HIS A 215 11.28 -3.89 7.60
N LEU A 216 12.36 -4.38 8.23
CA LEU A 216 13.04 -5.62 7.80
C LEU A 216 12.07 -6.81 7.72
N SER A 217 11.03 -6.80 8.55
CA SER A 217 9.99 -7.82 8.53
C SER A 217 9.09 -7.76 7.28
N LEU A 218 8.95 -6.60 6.64
CA LEU A 218 8.27 -6.44 5.36
C LEU A 218 9.14 -6.99 4.23
N ILE A 219 10.43 -6.65 4.22
CA ILE A 219 11.40 -7.18 3.24
C ILE A 219 11.42 -8.71 3.29
N LYS A 220 11.44 -9.29 4.50
CA LYS A 220 11.31 -10.75 4.68
C LYS A 220 10.00 -11.29 4.08
N ASN A 221 8.88 -10.60 4.26
CA ASN A 221 7.61 -11.03 3.67
C ASN A 221 7.64 -10.95 2.14
N ILE A 222 8.22 -9.90 1.55
CA ILE A 222 8.33 -9.74 0.10
C ILE A 222 9.15 -10.89 -0.51
N LEU A 223 10.20 -11.35 0.19
CA LEU A 223 11.05 -12.44 -0.30
C LEU A 223 10.45 -13.84 -0.13
N ILE A 224 9.57 -14.04 0.86
CA ILE A 224 9.08 -15.38 1.24
C ILE A 224 7.62 -15.61 0.84
N LYS A 225 6.77 -14.59 0.97
CA LYS A 225 5.33 -14.71 0.77
C LYS A 225 4.95 -14.24 -0.63
N ASP A 226 3.93 -14.90 -1.18
CA ASP A 226 3.20 -14.37 -2.31
C ASP A 226 2.59 -13.00 -1.96
N GLU A 227 2.62 -12.08 -2.90
CA GLU A 227 2.01 -10.76 -2.82
C GLU A 227 0.48 -10.88 -2.62
N ASN A 228 -0.14 -12.00 -3.01
CA ASN A 228 -1.55 -12.32 -2.71
C ASN A 228 -1.85 -12.53 -1.22
N SER A 229 -0.83 -12.48 -0.36
CA SER A 229 -1.03 -12.57 1.08
C SER A 229 -1.85 -11.37 1.58
N PHE A 230 -3.00 -11.67 2.18
CA PHE A 230 -3.92 -10.66 2.70
C PHE A 230 -3.89 -10.64 4.23
N VAL A 231 -4.23 -9.49 4.81
CA VAL A 231 -4.36 -9.30 6.25
C VAL A 231 -5.78 -9.68 6.68
N MET A 232 -5.91 -10.39 7.81
CA MET A 232 -7.23 -10.81 8.29
C MET A 232 -8.04 -9.62 8.84
N PRO A 233 -9.39 -9.62 8.71
CA PRO A 233 -10.21 -8.50 9.20
C PRO A 233 -10.05 -8.21 10.70
N LYS A 234 -9.75 -9.25 11.49
CA LYS A 234 -9.50 -9.15 12.94
C LYS A 234 -8.23 -8.34 13.25
N GLU A 235 -7.16 -8.56 12.48
CA GLU A 235 -5.88 -7.87 12.65
C GLU A 235 -6.01 -6.40 12.27
N ILE A 236 -6.72 -6.10 11.18
CA ILE A 236 -7.03 -4.72 10.78
C ILE A 236 -7.82 -4.01 11.87
N LYS A 237 -8.85 -4.67 12.43
CA LYS A 237 -9.67 -4.12 13.51
C LYS A 237 -8.83 -3.86 14.77
N GLN A 238 -7.95 -4.78 15.15
CA GLN A 238 -7.03 -4.61 16.28
C GLN A 238 -6.09 -3.42 16.07
N HIS A 239 -5.59 -3.23 14.85
CA HIS A 239 -4.74 -2.09 14.51
C HIS A 239 -5.49 -0.76 14.65
N LEU A 240 -6.67 -0.65 14.03
CA LEU A 240 -7.52 0.54 14.13
C LEU A 240 -7.96 0.82 15.59
N SER A 241 -8.18 -0.23 16.38
CA SER A 241 -8.53 -0.09 17.80
C SER A 241 -7.35 0.35 18.68
N LYS A 242 -6.11 0.16 18.22
CA LYS A 242 -4.89 0.58 18.94
C LYS A 242 -4.46 1.99 18.55
N ASP A 243 -4.41 2.26 17.24
CA ASP A 243 -3.77 3.46 16.69
C ASP A 243 -4.78 4.57 16.31
N GLY A 244 -6.09 4.26 16.31
CA GLY A 244 -7.18 5.21 16.08
C GLY A 244 -7.71 5.22 14.63
N ASN A 245 -8.32 6.34 14.24
CA ASN A 245 -8.76 6.54 12.86
C ASN A 245 -7.56 6.78 11.94
N GLU A 246 -7.46 6.01 10.88
CA GLU A 246 -6.33 6.04 9.94
C GLU A 246 -6.80 5.87 8.49
N VAL A 247 -6.01 6.37 7.55
CA VAL A 247 -6.23 6.18 6.12
C VAL A 247 -5.55 4.88 5.69
N VAL A 248 -6.35 3.94 5.21
CA VAL A 248 -5.91 2.61 4.80
C VAL A 248 -5.85 2.56 3.28
N THR A 249 -4.66 2.36 2.73
CA THR A 249 -4.43 2.25 1.28
C THR A 249 -4.19 0.80 0.89
N ILE A 250 -4.82 0.39 -0.20
CA ILE A 250 -4.58 -0.90 -0.84
C ILE A 250 -4.20 -0.72 -2.30
N PHE A 251 -3.29 -1.58 -2.74
CA PHE A 251 -2.98 -1.80 -4.14
C PHE A 251 -3.54 -3.17 -4.50
N PRO A 252 -4.77 -3.24 -5.03
CA PRO A 252 -5.32 -4.53 -5.39
C PRO A 252 -4.76 -5.02 -6.73
N GLU A 253 -3.94 -4.29 -7.46
CA GLU A 253 -3.23 -4.82 -8.63
C GLU A 253 -2.16 -5.86 -8.25
N VAL A 254 -1.90 -6.79 -9.18
CA VAL A 254 -0.70 -7.64 -9.16
C VAL A 254 0.48 -6.77 -9.55
N ASN A 255 1.54 -6.67 -8.76
CA ASN A 255 2.81 -6.19 -9.30
C ASN A 255 3.41 -7.34 -10.11
N ILE A 256 3.34 -7.28 -11.45
CA ILE A 256 3.96 -8.32 -12.26
C ILE A 256 5.48 -8.11 -12.18
N LEU A 257 6.10 -8.91 -11.31
CA LEU A 257 7.53 -8.88 -11.07
C LEU A 257 8.36 -9.29 -12.30
N THR A 258 7.78 -9.98 -13.29
CA THR A 258 8.50 -10.42 -14.50
C THR A 258 7.75 -10.10 -15.79
N THR A 259 8.47 -9.59 -16.79
CA THR A 259 7.93 -9.30 -18.14
C THR A 259 7.29 -10.52 -18.81
N GLU A 260 7.76 -11.73 -18.47
CA GLU A 260 7.19 -12.98 -18.95
C GLU A 260 5.75 -13.19 -18.45
N LEU A 261 5.49 -12.93 -17.17
CA LEU A 261 4.15 -13.05 -16.58
C LEU A 261 3.18 -12.01 -17.16
N SER A 262 3.67 -10.83 -17.54
CA SER A 262 2.81 -9.80 -18.16
C SER A 262 2.49 -10.14 -19.60
N ILE A 263 3.43 -10.72 -20.34
CA ILE A 263 3.21 -11.27 -21.68
C ILE A 263 2.23 -12.45 -21.61
N VAL A 264 2.41 -13.36 -20.66
CA VAL A 264 1.50 -14.51 -20.45
C VAL A 264 0.10 -14.01 -20.10
N GLN A 265 -0.04 -13.06 -19.18
CA GLN A 265 -1.35 -12.50 -18.84
C GLN A 265 -1.99 -11.78 -20.03
N ARG A 266 -1.23 -11.02 -20.81
CA ARG A 266 -1.73 -10.39 -22.04
C ARG A 266 -2.19 -11.43 -23.05
N LYS A 267 -1.45 -12.52 -23.20
CA LYS A 267 -1.81 -13.63 -24.07
C LYS A 267 -3.07 -14.34 -23.58
N LEU A 268 -3.19 -14.62 -22.27
CA LEU A 268 -4.42 -15.17 -21.68
C LEU A 268 -5.62 -14.23 -21.88
N ASN A 269 -5.43 -12.92 -21.69
CA ASN A 269 -6.48 -11.94 -21.94
C ASN A 269 -6.90 -11.94 -23.42
N GLN A 270 -5.98 -12.16 -24.35
CA GLN A 270 -6.27 -12.23 -25.80
C GLN A 270 -6.99 -13.52 -26.18
N ASP A 271 -6.53 -14.66 -25.66
CA ASP A 271 -6.97 -16.01 -26.02
C ASP A 271 -8.32 -16.37 -25.37
N TYR A 272 -8.63 -15.87 -24.17
CA TYR A 272 -9.87 -16.19 -23.45
C TYR A 272 -10.86 -15.01 -23.42
N SER A 273 -12.01 -15.18 -24.07
CA SER A 273 -13.07 -14.17 -24.15
C SER A 273 -13.77 -13.86 -22.83
N PHE A 274 -13.71 -14.77 -21.85
CA PHE A 274 -14.35 -14.59 -20.54
C PHE A 274 -13.50 -13.82 -19.53
N VAL A 275 -12.22 -13.55 -19.83
CA VAL A 275 -11.33 -12.76 -18.98
C VAL A 275 -11.43 -11.29 -19.38
N ALA A 276 -11.57 -10.40 -18.39
CA ALA A 276 -11.57 -8.97 -18.65
C ALA A 276 -10.22 -8.55 -19.25
N LYS A 277 -10.26 -7.94 -20.44
CA LYS A 277 -9.08 -7.41 -21.12
C LYS A 277 -8.73 -6.06 -20.51
N PHE A 278 -7.55 -5.98 -19.88
CA PHE A 278 -6.94 -4.74 -19.41
C PHE A 278 -5.62 -4.52 -20.16
N TYR A 279 -5.39 -3.29 -20.63
CA TYR A 279 -4.22 -2.93 -21.44
C TYR A 279 -3.17 -2.15 -20.63
N ASN A 280 -3.64 -1.21 -19.82
CA ASN A 280 -2.87 -0.29 -19.00
C ASN A 280 -2.78 -0.72 -17.53
N VAL A 281 -3.73 -1.52 -17.09
CA VAL A 281 -3.87 -1.96 -15.71
C VAL A 281 -3.79 -3.48 -15.62
N LEU A 282 -3.37 -4.00 -14.46
CA LEU A 282 -3.28 -5.44 -14.21
C LEU A 282 -4.55 -5.96 -13.53
N TYR A 283 -4.87 -7.24 -13.75
CA TYR A 283 -6.06 -7.86 -13.18
C TYR A 283 -6.04 -7.76 -11.64
N PRO A 284 -7.15 -7.31 -11.01
CA PRO A 284 -7.16 -7.00 -9.59
C PRO A 284 -7.28 -8.24 -8.70
N ARG A 285 -6.80 -8.09 -7.46
CA ARG A 285 -6.78 -9.08 -6.39
C ARG A 285 -7.79 -8.71 -5.33
N PHE A 286 -8.72 -9.62 -5.14
CA PHE A 286 -9.92 -9.31 -4.38
C PHE A 286 -9.78 -9.55 -2.88
N LYS A 287 -8.89 -10.45 -2.44
CA LYS A 287 -8.82 -10.91 -1.05
C LYS A 287 -8.56 -9.77 -0.05
N SER A 288 -7.59 -8.90 -0.33
CA SER A 288 -7.26 -7.75 0.52
C SER A 288 -8.40 -6.74 0.55
N PHE A 289 -8.96 -6.39 -0.61
CA PHE A 289 -10.11 -5.48 -0.71
C PHE A 289 -11.33 -5.99 0.08
N ILE A 290 -11.71 -7.26 -0.15
CA ILE A 290 -12.82 -7.90 0.55
C ILE A 290 -12.58 -7.93 2.06
N SER A 291 -11.35 -8.21 2.50
CA SER A 291 -11.00 -8.24 3.93
C SER A 291 -11.23 -6.88 4.60
N VAL A 292 -10.81 -5.79 3.93
CA VAL A 292 -11.00 -4.42 4.43
C VAL A 292 -12.47 -4.04 4.46
N VAL A 293 -13.22 -4.27 3.37
CA VAL A 293 -14.65 -3.95 3.30
C VAL A 293 -15.43 -4.71 4.38
N ARG A 294 -15.11 -5.99 4.62
CA ARG A 294 -15.68 -6.78 5.73
C ARG A 294 -15.31 -6.20 7.10
N CYS A 295 -14.07 -5.75 7.27
CA CYS A 295 -13.65 -5.08 8.51
C CYS A 295 -14.48 -3.82 8.76
N PHE A 296 -14.67 -2.99 7.74
CA PHE A 296 -15.46 -1.76 7.82
C PHE A 296 -16.95 -2.04 8.06
N GLY A 297 -17.50 -3.09 7.43
CA GLY A 297 -18.85 -3.56 7.70
C GLY A 297 -19.05 -3.98 9.16
N ASN A 298 -18.05 -4.69 9.72
CA ASN A 298 -18.05 -5.09 11.14
C ASN A 298 -17.96 -3.90 12.10
N ILE A 299 -17.20 -2.84 11.75
CA ILE A 299 -17.11 -1.61 12.55
C ILE A 299 -18.44 -0.85 12.51
N ASN A 300 -19.04 -0.73 11.32
CA ASN A 300 -20.33 -0.07 11.11
C ASN A 300 -21.54 -0.94 11.51
N ARG A 301 -21.32 -2.15 12.05
CA ARG A 301 -22.34 -3.13 12.45
C ARG A 301 -23.35 -3.46 11.35
N VAL A 302 -22.93 -3.41 10.09
CA VAL A 302 -23.75 -3.79 8.94
C VAL A 302 -23.74 -5.30 8.81
N LYS A 303 -24.91 -5.93 8.93
CA LYS A 303 -25.05 -7.37 8.63
C LYS A 303 -24.88 -7.58 7.13
N THR A 304 -24.03 -8.52 6.75
CA THR A 304 -23.92 -8.99 5.36
C THR A 304 -25.28 -9.51 4.90
N LYS A 305 -25.66 -9.25 3.65
CA LYS A 305 -26.92 -9.76 3.10
C LYS A 305 -26.90 -11.29 3.13
N HIS A 306 -27.67 -11.86 4.06
CA HIS A 306 -27.79 -13.31 4.22
C HIS A 306 -28.40 -13.88 2.95
N HIS A 307 -27.85 -15.00 2.49
CA HIS A 307 -28.42 -15.74 1.40
C HIS A 307 -29.60 -16.57 1.91
N SER A 308 -30.75 -16.56 1.22
CA SER A 308 -31.72 -17.64 1.35
C SER A 308 -31.12 -18.86 0.62
N SER A 309 -30.69 -19.89 1.36
CA SER A 309 -30.16 -21.16 0.84
C SER A 309 -30.94 -21.74 -0.36
N VAL A 310 -32.23 -21.40 -0.45
CA VAL A 310 -33.14 -21.70 -1.55
C VAL A 310 -32.63 -21.25 -2.93
N PHE A 311 -32.04 -20.06 -3.05
CA PHE A 311 -31.63 -19.51 -4.36
C PHE A 311 -30.37 -20.18 -4.94
N ASP A 312 -29.50 -20.71 -4.09
CA ASP A 312 -28.26 -21.40 -4.48
C ASP A 312 -28.60 -22.82 -4.87
N ASN A 313 -29.56 -23.44 -4.17
CA ASN A 313 -30.13 -24.71 -4.58
C ASN A 313 -30.88 -24.56 -5.92
N ALA A 314 -31.69 -23.51 -6.10
CA ALA A 314 -32.35 -23.23 -7.36
C ALA A 314 -31.33 -22.99 -8.49
N LYS A 315 -30.28 -22.20 -8.23
CA LYS A 315 -29.23 -21.93 -9.21
C LYS A 315 -28.35 -23.16 -9.50
N LYS A 316 -28.08 -24.00 -8.51
CA LYS A 316 -27.42 -25.31 -8.71
C LYS A 316 -28.29 -26.25 -9.54
N ILE A 317 -29.59 -26.30 -9.31
CA ILE A 317 -30.51 -27.11 -10.12
C ILE A 317 -30.56 -26.57 -11.56
N LEU A 318 -30.59 -25.25 -11.73
CA LEU A 318 -30.65 -24.61 -13.04
C LEU A 318 -29.32 -24.77 -13.80
N ASN A 319 -28.18 -24.59 -13.13
CA ASN A 319 -26.86 -24.85 -13.70
C ASN A 319 -26.68 -26.34 -14.03
N ASN A 320 -27.05 -27.26 -13.12
CA ASN A 320 -26.98 -28.70 -13.41
C ASN A 320 -27.91 -29.09 -14.57
N GLY A 321 -29.05 -28.41 -14.73
CA GLY A 321 -29.94 -28.57 -15.87
C GLY A 321 -29.31 -28.09 -17.17
N VAL A 322 -28.73 -26.88 -17.16
CA VAL A 322 -28.04 -26.27 -18.30
C VAL A 322 -26.78 -27.07 -18.67
N ASP A 323 -25.98 -27.51 -17.71
CA ASP A 323 -24.81 -28.36 -17.93
C ASP A 323 -25.23 -29.69 -18.56
N LYS A 324 -26.38 -30.26 -18.18
CA LYS A 324 -26.94 -31.45 -18.84
C LYS A 324 -27.34 -31.19 -20.30
N PHE A 325 -27.79 -29.98 -20.62
CA PHE A 325 -28.09 -29.56 -21.99
C PHE A 325 -26.83 -29.23 -22.79
N VAL A 326 -25.83 -28.60 -22.16
CA VAL A 326 -24.54 -28.27 -22.77
C VAL A 326 -23.74 -29.53 -23.04
N ILE A 327 -23.67 -30.48 -22.10
CA ILE A 327 -23.03 -31.80 -22.29
C ILE A 327 -23.71 -32.60 -23.40
N LYS A 328 -25.04 -32.49 -23.52
CA LYS A 328 -25.80 -33.13 -24.60
C LYS A 328 -25.64 -32.43 -25.97
N ALA A 329 -25.27 -31.15 -25.98
CA ALA A 329 -24.94 -30.40 -27.18
C ALA A 329 -23.45 -30.51 -27.56
N SER A 330 -22.56 -30.68 -26.59
CA SER A 330 -21.10 -30.77 -26.76
C SER A 330 -20.62 -32.19 -27.06
N SER A 331 -21.43 -33.21 -26.83
CA SER A 331 -21.19 -34.58 -27.32
C SER A 331 -21.18 -34.70 -28.86
N GLN A 332 -21.31 -33.59 -29.59
CA GLN A 332 -21.12 -33.51 -31.04
C GLN A 332 -19.85 -32.76 -31.48
N SER A 333 -19.04 -32.22 -30.55
CA SER A 333 -17.76 -31.58 -30.90
C SER A 333 -16.72 -31.77 -29.80
N GLU A 334 -15.89 -32.80 -29.93
CA GLU A 334 -14.88 -33.17 -28.94
C GLU A 334 -13.50 -32.54 -29.19
N ASN A 335 -12.82 -32.19 -28.08
CA ASN A 335 -11.37 -32.28 -27.81
C ASN A 335 -10.46 -31.04 -27.71
N THR A 336 -10.91 -29.79 -27.83
CA THR A 336 -10.02 -28.62 -27.63
C THR A 336 -10.32 -27.79 -26.38
N VAL A 337 -11.59 -27.64 -26.00
CA VAL A 337 -12.00 -26.63 -25.00
C VAL A 337 -11.64 -26.99 -23.55
N GLU A 338 -11.61 -28.28 -23.19
CA GLU A 338 -11.32 -28.72 -21.80
C GLU A 338 -9.83 -28.59 -21.43
N GLN A 339 -8.91 -28.78 -22.39
CA GLN A 339 -7.47 -28.58 -22.16
C GLN A 339 -7.14 -27.10 -21.97
N ASP A 340 -7.79 -26.22 -22.73
CA ASP A 340 -7.62 -24.78 -22.61
C ASP A 340 -8.13 -24.26 -21.26
N PHE A 341 -9.23 -24.82 -20.74
CA PHE A 341 -9.77 -24.43 -19.43
C PHE A 341 -8.89 -24.91 -18.27
N ALA A 342 -8.31 -26.11 -18.38
CA ALA A 342 -7.37 -26.67 -17.41
C ALA A 342 -6.04 -25.91 -17.36
N GLN A 343 -5.53 -25.46 -18.52
CA GLN A 343 -4.32 -24.63 -18.56
C GLN A 343 -4.57 -23.23 -17.97
N ALA A 344 -5.70 -22.58 -18.30
CA ALA A 344 -6.06 -21.29 -17.73
C ALA A 344 -6.22 -21.33 -16.20
N SER A 345 -6.82 -22.40 -15.66
CA SER A 345 -7.03 -22.57 -14.22
C SER A 345 -5.75 -22.86 -13.44
N MET A 346 -4.77 -23.55 -14.04
CA MET A 346 -3.45 -23.74 -13.45
C MET A 346 -2.61 -22.44 -13.43
N VAL A 347 -2.71 -21.59 -14.45
CA VAL A 347 -1.95 -20.34 -14.53
C VAL A 347 -2.57 -19.21 -13.70
N LEU A 348 -3.90 -19.18 -13.57
CA LEU A 348 -4.63 -18.17 -12.77
C LEU A 348 -4.67 -18.46 -11.28
N GLY A 349 -4.02 -19.53 -10.79
CA GLY A 349 -4.07 -19.90 -9.37
C GLY A 349 -5.50 -20.15 -8.87
N LEU A 350 -6.42 -20.48 -9.77
CA LEU A 350 -7.75 -20.99 -9.43
C LEU A 350 -7.57 -22.47 -9.04
N GLN A 351 -6.97 -22.69 -7.87
CA GLN A 351 -7.09 -23.99 -7.23
C GLN A 351 -8.56 -24.34 -7.12
N ASN A 352 -8.89 -25.50 -7.69
CA ASN A 352 -10.11 -26.25 -7.53
C ASN A 352 -10.96 -25.78 -6.35
N SER A 353 -12.16 -25.32 -6.68
CA SER A 353 -13.31 -25.29 -5.80
C SER A 353 -13.62 -26.72 -5.32
N TYR A 354 -12.81 -27.25 -4.41
CA TYR A 354 -13.31 -28.14 -3.39
C TYR A 354 -13.96 -27.25 -2.34
N GLY A 355 -15.29 -27.33 -2.28
CA GLY A 355 -16.08 -26.76 -1.21
C GLY A 355 -15.66 -27.33 0.13
N GLY A 356 -14.67 -26.71 0.75
CA GLY A 356 -14.54 -26.67 2.18
C GLY A 356 -15.45 -25.57 2.68
N GLU A 357 -16.71 -25.92 2.95
CA GLU A 357 -17.52 -25.16 3.89
C GLU A 357 -16.66 -24.92 5.13
N ILE A 358 -16.31 -23.66 5.39
CA ILE A 358 -15.98 -23.26 6.75
C ILE A 358 -17.28 -23.54 7.49
N LYS A 359 -17.31 -24.66 8.23
CA LYS A 359 -18.35 -24.94 9.22
C LYS A 359 -18.40 -23.72 10.14
N GLU A 360 -19.38 -22.87 9.89
CA GLU A 360 -19.90 -21.98 10.91
C GLU A 360 -20.50 -22.88 11.98
N GLU A 361 -19.72 -23.20 13.00
CA GLU A 361 -20.32 -23.69 14.24
C GLU A 361 -21.24 -22.58 14.78
N PRO A 362 -22.50 -22.89 15.11
CA PRO A 362 -23.40 -21.92 15.69
C PRO A 362 -22.84 -21.54 17.06
N SER A 363 -22.31 -20.32 17.15
CA SER A 363 -22.03 -19.69 18.44
C SER A 363 -23.34 -19.52 19.19
N LYS A 364 -23.64 -20.50 20.05
CA LYS A 364 -24.59 -20.36 21.15
C LYS A 364 -24.12 -19.17 21.98
N CYS A 365 -24.87 -18.08 21.91
CA CYS A 365 -24.79 -17.01 22.89
C CYS A 365 -25.19 -17.60 24.25
N ASN A 366 -24.21 -18.05 25.03
CA ASN A 366 -24.38 -18.19 26.47
C ASN A 366 -24.21 -16.80 27.09
N ASN A 367 -25.32 -16.32 27.65
CA ASN A 367 -25.33 -15.23 28.62
C ASN A 367 -24.32 -15.51 29.74
N GLY A 368 -23.52 -14.50 30.09
CA GLY A 368 -22.83 -14.46 31.38
C GLY A 368 -21.31 -14.27 31.33
N LYS A 369 -20.88 -13.02 31.12
CA LYS A 369 -20.03 -12.23 32.04
C LYS A 369 -19.50 -11.01 31.28
N GLN A 370 -19.99 -9.84 31.70
CA GLN A 370 -19.50 -8.54 31.27
C GLN A 370 -18.02 -8.40 31.67
N GLU A 371 -17.11 -8.56 30.72
CA GLU A 371 -15.81 -7.90 30.81
C GLU A 371 -16.02 -6.42 30.47
N LYS A 372 -15.92 -5.57 31.50
CA LYS A 372 -15.91 -4.12 31.36
C LYS A 372 -14.67 -3.71 30.56
N ALA A 373 -14.82 -3.53 29.25
CA ALA A 373 -13.84 -2.85 28.43
C ALA A 373 -14.05 -1.33 28.53
N VAL A 374 -13.02 -0.63 29.01
CA VAL A 374 -12.89 0.83 29.05
C VAL A 374 -13.14 1.40 27.64
N PRO A 375 -13.90 2.51 27.49
CA PRO A 375 -14.27 3.02 26.17
C PRO A 375 -13.07 3.72 25.53
N LYS A 376 -12.46 3.06 24.54
CA LYS A 376 -11.52 3.72 23.61
C LYS A 376 -12.30 4.14 22.36
N GLU A 377 -11.96 5.33 21.86
CA GLU A 377 -12.70 6.15 20.89
C GLU A 377 -13.46 5.39 19.82
N LEU A 378 -14.71 5.83 19.56
CA LEU A 378 -15.58 5.27 18.54
C LEU A 378 -14.93 5.50 17.16
N ILE A 379 -14.34 4.44 16.59
CA ILE A 379 -13.78 4.46 15.22
C ILE A 379 -14.89 4.91 14.25
N ARG A 380 -14.62 5.96 13.47
CA ARG A 380 -15.57 6.52 12.49
C ARG A 380 -15.07 6.20 11.09
N VAL A 381 -15.84 5.40 10.36
CA VAL A 381 -15.52 5.05 8.97
C VAL A 381 -16.11 6.11 8.04
N ASN A 382 -15.30 6.58 7.10
CA ASN A 382 -15.73 7.53 6.06
C ASN A 382 -16.85 6.90 5.21
N ARG A 383 -17.84 7.71 4.82
CA ARG A 383 -18.92 7.26 3.94
C ARG A 383 -18.42 6.94 2.54
N ASN A 384 -17.28 7.52 2.16
CA ASN A 384 -16.72 7.40 0.83
C ASN A 384 -15.40 6.64 0.87
N LEU A 385 -15.16 5.87 -0.19
CA LEU A 385 -13.84 5.37 -0.56
C LEU A 385 -13.32 6.25 -1.70
N PHE A 386 -12.00 6.39 -1.80
CA PHE A 386 -11.38 7.12 -2.89
C PHE A 386 -10.55 6.19 -3.75
N ASP A 387 -10.68 6.38 -5.05
CA ASP A 387 -10.02 5.60 -6.08
C ASP A 387 -9.02 6.48 -6.84
N PHE A 388 -7.74 6.13 -6.74
CA PHE A 388 -6.65 6.87 -7.34
C PHE A 388 -6.22 6.19 -8.63
N THR A 389 -6.09 7.00 -9.68
CA THR A 389 -5.45 6.62 -10.93
C THR A 389 -4.21 7.47 -11.10
N ILE A 390 -3.05 6.84 -10.98
CA ILE A 390 -1.72 7.46 -11.06
C ILE A 390 -1.07 7.01 -12.36
N VAL A 391 -0.62 7.96 -13.17
CA VAL A 391 0.15 7.68 -14.38
C VAL A 391 1.39 8.56 -14.40
N TYR A 392 2.51 7.98 -14.81
CA TYR A 392 3.78 8.66 -14.97
C TYR A 392 4.09 8.80 -16.46
N TYR A 393 4.44 10.01 -16.87
CA TYR A 393 4.81 10.36 -18.23
C TYR A 393 6.19 11.01 -18.27
N LYS A 394 6.87 10.87 -19.40
CA LYS A 394 8.10 11.58 -19.71
C LYS A 394 7.98 12.18 -21.11
N PRO A 395 8.26 13.49 -21.29
CA PRO A 395 8.24 14.09 -22.61
C PRO A 395 9.45 13.59 -23.42
N LYS A 396 9.16 12.98 -24.56
CA LYS A 396 10.14 12.58 -25.57
C LYS A 396 9.96 13.47 -26.79
N CYS A 397 11.02 14.16 -27.21
CA CYS A 397 11.03 14.91 -28.46
C CYS A 397 11.22 13.92 -29.61
N THR A 398 10.22 13.75 -30.46
CA THR A 398 10.35 13.00 -31.71
C THR A 398 10.84 13.96 -32.80
N ASN A 399 12.16 14.15 -32.87
CA ASN A 399 12.79 14.81 -34.01
C ASN A 399 13.31 13.73 -34.96
N THR A 400 12.79 13.72 -36.19
CA THR A 400 13.16 12.89 -37.37
C THR A 400 12.27 11.69 -37.68
N LYS A 401 12.12 11.45 -39.00
CA LYS A 401 11.23 10.57 -39.77
C LYS A 401 11.24 9.06 -39.42
N PHE A 402 11.72 8.65 -38.25
CA PHE A 402 12.02 7.24 -37.94
C PHE A 402 11.60 6.74 -36.57
N ASP A 403 10.92 7.54 -35.73
CA ASP A 403 10.42 7.02 -34.45
C ASP A 403 8.94 6.60 -34.57
N HIS A 404 8.67 5.36 -34.17
CA HIS A 404 7.40 4.67 -34.35
C HIS A 404 6.57 4.69 -33.06
N ASP A 405 5.25 4.83 -33.20
CA ASP A 405 4.32 4.68 -32.09
C ASP A 405 4.19 3.19 -31.72
N HIS A 406 4.88 2.77 -30.66
CA HIS A 406 4.92 1.38 -30.20
C HIS A 406 3.65 0.95 -29.44
N LEU A 407 2.73 1.88 -29.14
CA LEU A 407 1.59 1.60 -28.25
C LEU A 407 0.34 1.13 -29.01
N ASN A 408 0.04 1.70 -30.18
CA ASN A 408 -1.24 1.46 -30.87
C ASN A 408 -1.15 0.68 -32.19
N GLY A 409 0.05 0.32 -32.66
CA GLY A 409 0.23 -0.39 -33.94
C GLY A 409 -0.31 0.36 -35.16
N GLN A 410 -0.71 1.63 -35.00
CA GLN A 410 -1.15 2.52 -36.08
C GLN A 410 -0.04 3.51 -36.39
N PHE A 411 0.47 3.41 -37.61
CA PHE A 411 1.52 4.29 -38.14
C PHE A 411 1.01 5.72 -38.31
N LYS A 412 1.17 6.57 -37.29
CA LYS A 412 1.05 8.02 -37.47
C LYS A 412 2.35 8.71 -37.13
N LEU A 413 2.98 9.27 -38.17
CA LEU A 413 4.19 10.07 -38.08
C LEU A 413 3.80 11.45 -37.51
N HIS A 414 4.30 11.78 -36.32
CA HIS A 414 4.09 13.08 -35.70
C HIS A 414 5.43 13.72 -35.32
N ASN A 415 5.67 14.93 -35.84
CA ASN A 415 6.74 15.81 -35.36
C ASN A 415 6.19 16.56 -34.14
N GLY A 416 6.81 16.44 -32.97
CA GLY A 416 6.37 17.15 -31.77
C GLY A 416 6.88 16.56 -30.46
N TYR A 417 6.30 17.01 -29.34
CA TYR A 417 6.53 16.43 -28.02
C TYR A 417 5.51 15.33 -27.74
N GLN A 418 5.97 14.09 -27.59
CA GLN A 418 5.11 12.98 -27.17
C GLN A 418 5.32 12.70 -25.68
N LEU A 419 4.23 12.56 -24.92
CA LEU A 419 4.29 12.04 -23.56
C LEU A 419 4.31 10.52 -23.62
N GLU A 420 5.44 9.91 -23.25
CA GLU A 420 5.58 8.47 -23.16
C GLU A 420 5.29 8.01 -21.74
N GLN A 421 4.45 6.97 -21.58
CA GLN A 421 4.21 6.36 -20.27
C GLN A 421 5.51 5.69 -19.79
N VAL A 422 5.98 6.05 -18.59
CA VAL A 422 7.19 5.49 -17.99
C VAL A 422 6.89 4.86 -16.63
N ASN A 423 7.72 3.93 -16.19
CA ASN A 423 7.73 3.47 -14.80
C ASN A 423 9.01 4.02 -14.16
N PRO A 424 8.97 5.20 -13.50
CA PRO A 424 10.16 5.82 -12.98
C PRO A 424 10.75 4.96 -11.88
N SER A 425 12.08 4.81 -11.91
CA SER A 425 12.79 4.10 -10.86
C SER A 425 12.86 4.94 -9.59
N PHE A 426 13.01 4.29 -8.44
CA PHE A 426 13.20 5.03 -7.18
C PHE A 426 14.44 5.92 -7.23
N PHE A 427 15.49 5.49 -7.93
CA PHE A 427 16.74 6.23 -8.06
C PHE A 427 16.59 7.46 -8.97
N GLU A 428 15.83 7.35 -10.06
CA GLU A 428 15.51 8.50 -10.93
C GLU A 428 14.75 9.57 -10.14
N MET A 429 13.79 9.16 -9.30
CA MET A 429 13.07 10.07 -8.41
C MET A 429 13.95 10.64 -7.30
N LEU A 430 15.00 9.94 -6.85
CA LEU A 430 15.95 10.44 -5.86
C LEU A 430 17.02 11.38 -6.43
N GLN A 431 17.15 11.49 -7.75
CA GLN A 431 18.19 12.32 -8.36
C GLN A 431 18.06 13.79 -7.88
N PRO A 432 19.18 14.46 -7.50
CA PRO A 432 19.15 15.89 -7.18
C PRO A 432 18.84 16.72 -8.42
N GLU A 433 18.28 17.91 -8.21
CA GLU A 433 18.26 18.92 -9.26
C GLU A 433 19.69 19.31 -9.61
N LYS A 434 20.01 19.38 -10.90
CA LYS A 434 21.21 20.08 -11.32
C LYS A 434 20.96 21.57 -11.06
N VAL A 435 21.71 22.15 -10.14
CA VAL A 435 21.80 23.62 -10.02
C VAL A 435 22.44 24.08 -11.31
N SER A 436 21.63 24.60 -12.24
CA SER A 436 22.13 25.35 -13.37
C SER A 436 22.80 26.60 -12.79
N ILE A 437 24.10 26.52 -12.53
CA ILE A 437 24.93 27.70 -12.44
C ILE A 437 24.90 28.27 -13.86
N GLU A 438 24.05 29.28 -14.05
CA GLU A 438 24.02 30.08 -15.27
C GLU A 438 25.44 30.60 -15.52
N GLU A 439 26.03 30.22 -16.64
CA GLU A 439 27.02 31.06 -17.33
C GLU A 439 27.33 30.64 -18.78
N ASN A 440 26.71 29.57 -19.33
CA ASN A 440 26.80 29.30 -20.78
C ASN A 440 25.50 28.66 -21.33
N PRO A 441 24.76 29.34 -22.24
CA PRO A 441 23.45 28.90 -22.73
C PRO A 441 23.53 27.90 -23.90
N THR A 442 24.70 27.34 -24.20
CA THR A 442 24.92 26.54 -25.42
C THR A 442 24.66 25.04 -25.29
N TYR A 443 24.43 24.53 -24.07
CA TYR A 443 23.98 23.14 -23.86
C TYR A 443 23.01 23.06 -22.68
N THR A 444 21.74 23.37 -22.91
CA THR A 444 20.66 23.10 -21.94
C THR A 444 20.37 21.60 -21.90
N THR A 445 21.23 20.82 -21.26
CA THR A 445 21.01 19.40 -20.98
C THR A 445 20.06 19.24 -19.78
N THR A 446 18.94 19.95 -19.78
CA THR A 446 17.88 19.74 -18.79
C THR A 446 17.16 18.45 -19.17
N LYS A 447 17.41 17.38 -18.40
CA LYS A 447 16.68 16.12 -18.55
C LYS A 447 15.17 16.40 -18.53
N PRO A 448 14.39 15.75 -19.41
CA PRO A 448 12.94 15.96 -19.43
C PRO A 448 12.33 15.60 -18.07
N PRO A 449 11.44 16.44 -17.52
CA PRO A 449 10.83 16.21 -16.22
C PRO A 449 9.92 14.98 -16.26
N ILE A 450 9.76 14.32 -15.11
CA ILE A 450 8.75 13.29 -14.91
C ILE A 450 7.44 13.99 -14.59
N VAL A 451 6.43 13.76 -15.41
CA VAL A 451 5.09 14.30 -15.25
C VAL A 451 4.22 13.23 -14.60
N ILE A 452 3.72 13.50 -13.39
CA ILE A 452 2.85 12.61 -12.64
C ILE A 452 1.42 13.13 -12.78
N MET A 453 0.57 12.39 -13.46
CA MET A 453 -0.86 12.68 -13.58
C MET A 453 -1.65 11.86 -12.57
N ILE A 454 -2.53 12.55 -11.83
CA ILE A 454 -3.32 11.95 -10.77
C ILE A 454 -4.80 12.29 -11.01
N HIS A 455 -5.63 11.26 -11.03
CA HIS A 455 -7.08 11.38 -11.05
C HIS A 455 -7.66 10.72 -9.81
N ILE A 456 -8.51 11.44 -9.10
CA ILE A 456 -9.14 10.99 -7.86
C ILE A 456 -10.64 10.88 -8.10
N LYS A 457 -11.19 9.69 -7.87
CA LYS A 457 -12.63 9.43 -7.98
C LYS A 457 -13.19 8.97 -6.65
N LYS A 458 -14.34 9.51 -6.29
CA LYS A 458 -15.05 9.20 -5.04
C LYS A 458 -16.14 8.17 -5.28
N HIS A 459 -16.22 7.15 -4.42
CA HIS A 459 -17.33 6.19 -4.45
C HIS A 459 -17.95 6.01 -3.07
N GLU A 460 -19.25 5.77 -3.04
CA GLU A 460 -19.95 5.48 -1.79
C GLU A 460 -19.59 4.09 -1.26
N LEU A 461 -19.18 4.03 0.00
CA LEU A 461 -18.84 2.79 0.68
C LEU A 461 -20.10 2.02 1.11
N GLY A 462 -21.20 2.72 1.40
CA GLY A 462 -22.45 2.16 1.93
C GLY A 462 -22.97 0.92 1.18
N PRO A 463 -23.11 0.96 -0.16
CA PRO A 463 -23.56 -0.19 -0.95
C PRO A 463 -22.61 -1.40 -0.92
N LEU A 464 -21.33 -1.18 -0.65
CA LEU A 464 -20.29 -2.22 -0.65
C LEU A 464 -20.22 -2.98 0.68
N LEU A 465 -20.50 -2.33 1.80
CA LEU A 465 -20.45 -2.95 3.14
C LEU A 465 -21.28 -4.24 3.27
N PRO A 466 -22.54 -4.30 2.79
CA PRO A 466 -23.34 -5.52 2.87
C PRO A 466 -23.12 -6.50 1.71
N ALA A 467 -22.28 -6.13 0.72
CA ALA A 467 -22.11 -6.90 -0.51
C ALA A 467 -21.31 -8.20 -0.28
N LYS A 468 -21.62 -9.22 -1.08
CA LYS A 468 -20.92 -10.51 -1.06
C LYS A 468 -19.57 -10.42 -1.77
N GLY A 469 -18.68 -11.37 -1.48
CA GLY A 469 -17.36 -11.49 -2.12
C GLY A 469 -17.43 -11.34 -3.64
N ARG A 470 -18.21 -12.20 -4.32
CA ARG A 470 -18.37 -12.14 -5.79
C ARG A 470 -18.88 -10.79 -6.34
N ASN A 471 -19.74 -10.09 -5.58
CA ASN A 471 -20.23 -8.78 -6.01
C ASN A 471 -19.17 -7.69 -5.80
N LEU A 472 -18.37 -7.80 -4.73
CA LEU A 472 -17.21 -6.94 -4.50
C LEU A 472 -16.13 -7.17 -5.56
N GLU A 473 -15.91 -8.43 -5.95
CA GLU A 473 -15.01 -8.83 -7.05
C GLU A 473 -15.43 -8.16 -8.34
N LYS A 474 -16.68 -8.37 -8.76
CA LYS A 474 -17.23 -7.76 -9.98
C LYS A 474 -17.23 -6.23 -9.93
N TRP A 475 -17.51 -5.64 -8.77
CA TRP A 475 -17.45 -4.19 -8.60
C TRP A 475 -16.03 -3.68 -8.84
N LEU A 476 -15.03 -4.36 -8.28
CA LEU A 476 -13.62 -4.03 -8.45
C LEU A 476 -13.20 -4.21 -9.92
N GLU A 477 -13.52 -5.33 -10.57
CA GLU A 477 -13.24 -5.52 -12.01
C GLU A 477 -13.82 -4.39 -12.88
N ASN A 478 -15.05 -3.97 -12.59
CA ASN A 478 -15.67 -2.85 -13.29
C ASN A 478 -14.93 -1.53 -13.06
N GLN A 479 -14.45 -1.25 -11.84
CA GLN A 479 -13.63 -0.06 -11.58
C GLN A 479 -12.32 -0.13 -12.36
N TRP A 480 -11.67 -1.30 -12.40
CA TRP A 480 -10.45 -1.52 -13.16
C TRP A 480 -10.65 -1.27 -14.66
N SER A 481 -11.76 -1.75 -15.22
CA SER A 481 -12.10 -1.49 -16.62
C SER A 481 -12.35 0.00 -16.90
N GLN A 482 -12.96 0.73 -15.95
CA GLN A 482 -13.15 2.16 -16.06
C GLN A 482 -11.82 2.92 -15.99
N LYS A 483 -10.90 2.51 -15.11
CA LYS A 483 -9.55 3.08 -15.05
C LYS A 483 -8.76 2.88 -16.33
N ASP A 484 -8.80 1.67 -16.88
CA ASP A 484 -8.10 1.33 -18.11
C ASP A 484 -8.52 2.29 -19.24
N LYS A 485 -9.83 2.48 -19.40
CA LYS A 485 -10.42 3.44 -20.34
C LYS A 485 -10.07 4.89 -20.03
N LEU A 486 -10.03 5.27 -18.75
CA LEU A 486 -9.65 6.62 -18.34
C LEU A 486 -8.20 6.90 -18.75
N ILE A 487 -7.29 5.95 -18.54
CA ILE A 487 -5.88 6.07 -18.95
C ILE A 487 -5.81 6.20 -20.48
N ASP A 488 -6.54 5.38 -21.23
CA ASP A 488 -6.61 5.50 -22.70
C ASP A 488 -7.15 6.87 -23.13
N CYS A 489 -8.18 7.40 -22.46
CA CYS A 489 -8.72 8.72 -22.75
C CYS A 489 -7.74 9.84 -22.45
N ILE A 490 -6.99 9.74 -21.34
CA ILE A 490 -5.94 10.71 -20.98
C ILE A 490 -4.84 10.68 -22.06
N GLU A 491 -4.39 9.50 -22.46
CA GLU A 491 -3.35 9.34 -23.48
C GLU A 491 -3.77 9.90 -24.84
N ASN A 492 -5.00 9.60 -25.28
CA ASN A 492 -5.54 10.11 -26.55
C ASN A 492 -5.90 11.61 -26.49
N GLY A 493 -6.22 12.13 -25.31
CA GLY A 493 -6.60 13.52 -25.08
C GLY A 493 -5.43 14.49 -25.02
N ILE A 494 -4.19 14.00 -24.83
CA ILE A 494 -2.97 14.81 -24.91
C ILE A 494 -2.72 15.14 -26.38
N SER A 495 -3.24 16.29 -26.83
CA SER A 495 -2.96 16.80 -28.18
C SER A 495 -1.51 17.27 -28.27
N ILE A 496 -0.69 16.51 -28.98
CA ILE A 496 0.68 16.87 -29.37
C ILE A 496 0.57 18.04 -30.36
N ARG A 497 1.04 19.23 -29.97
CA ARG A 497 1.16 20.39 -30.86
C ARG A 497 2.61 20.61 -31.26
#